data_AF-A0A2D7WC23-F1
#
_entry.id   AF-A0A2D7WC23-F1
#
_cell.length_a   1.000
_cell.length_b   1.000
_cell.length_c   1.000
_cell.angle_alpha   90.00
_cell.angle_beta   90.00
_cell.angle_gamma   90.00
#
_symmetry.space_group_name_H-M   'P 1'
#
loop_
_entity.id
_entity.type
_entity.pdbx_description
1 polymer ?
#
loop_
_entity_poly.entity_id
_entity_poly.type
_entity_poly.pdbx_seq_one_letter_code
_entity_poly.pdbx_strand_id
1 'polypeptide(L)'
;MADEMQVIEKSLSINNKLPKQLEKAIDRNVVLRIGWTSAGDPVPKNGELGLCPNLPKGAKIRSLGKLGSFIACAGKGGTYTHQGEVGAYFGAGNDGNINTCERGAGDYLGFAMKSGKITVLDGAGAHVGSQMEGGVIMIRGDAGKAIGSGMKDGLIIVHGDVGSDPGTGMSGGKIVINGRCPSPPPDVELRPLKPAELKEINALFSDEDQKVPSDAVCLTSAKKQRHTPAKTSEGDYSTLILIGEEKPPLQFGTCDTITIIGEREGRGDALALPIPVLPYVSSGVKSDVLHPCLVETKPRNIDIALIHSENLN
;
A
#
# COMPACT_ATOMS: atom_id res chain seq x y z
N MET A 1 -30.60 -10.39 1.28
CA MET A 1 -29.49 -9.44 1.55
C MET A 1 -30.13 -8.15 1.99
N ALA A 2 -29.64 -7.51 3.05
CA ALA A 2 -30.09 -6.16 3.37
C ALA A 2 -29.69 -5.23 2.22
N ASP A 3 -30.53 -4.24 1.90
CA ASP A 3 -30.22 -3.20 0.92
C ASP A 3 -28.95 -2.45 1.36
N GLU A 4 -28.04 -2.16 0.44
CA GLU A 4 -26.73 -1.55 0.74
C GLU A 4 -26.91 -0.21 1.47
N MET A 5 -27.92 0.56 1.08
CA MET A 5 -28.29 1.81 1.75
C MET A 5 -28.69 1.61 3.20
N GLN A 6 -29.43 0.53 3.51
CA GLN A 6 -29.82 0.21 4.89
C GLN A 6 -28.62 -0.17 5.75
N VAL A 7 -27.60 -0.80 5.18
CA VAL A 7 -26.34 -1.12 5.90
C VAL A 7 -25.60 0.17 6.22
N ILE A 8 -25.45 1.05 5.23
CA ILE A 8 -24.78 2.35 5.41
C ILE A 8 -25.49 3.19 6.47
N GLU A 9 -26.82 3.30 6.41
CA GLU A 9 -27.61 4.06 7.39
C GLU A 9 -27.45 3.52 8.82
N LYS A 10 -27.47 2.19 9.00
CA LYS A 10 -27.24 1.56 10.30
C LYS A 10 -25.84 1.85 10.84
N SER A 11 -24.83 1.72 9.98
CA SER A 11 -23.43 1.98 10.33
C SER A 11 -23.22 3.43 10.75
N LEU A 12 -23.77 4.39 9.99
CA LEU A 12 -23.73 5.81 10.33
C LEU A 12 -24.48 6.12 11.63
N SER A 13 -25.64 5.49 11.84
CA SER A 13 -26.42 5.67 13.08
C SER A 13 -25.64 5.21 14.33
N ILE A 14 -24.88 4.12 14.23
CA ILE A 14 -24.00 3.65 15.31
C ILE A 14 -22.88 4.68 15.56
N ASN A 15 -22.19 5.11 14.50
CA ASN A 15 -21.09 6.06 14.59
C ASN A 15 -21.52 7.45 15.10
N ASN A 16 -22.73 7.91 14.79
CA ASN A 16 -23.25 9.19 15.30
C ASN A 16 -23.49 9.19 16.82
N LYS A 17 -23.74 8.02 17.41
CA LYS A 17 -23.99 7.87 18.86
C LYS A 17 -22.72 7.62 19.66
N LEU A 18 -21.69 7.07 19.00
CA LEU A 18 -20.43 6.66 19.60
C LEU A 18 -19.69 7.77 20.36
N PRO A 19 -19.49 9.01 19.83
CA PRO A 19 -18.69 10.03 20.51
C PRO A 19 -19.11 10.31 21.95
N LYS A 20 -20.42 10.58 22.17
CA LYS A 20 -20.97 10.84 23.51
C LYS A 20 -20.89 9.62 24.44
N GLN A 21 -20.97 8.42 23.88
CA GLN A 21 -20.82 7.18 24.66
C GLN A 21 -19.35 6.94 25.04
N LEU A 22 -18.43 7.27 24.13
CA LEU A 22 -16.99 7.13 24.34
C LEU A 22 -16.48 8.11 25.39
N GLU A 23 -16.91 9.37 25.38
CA GLU A 23 -16.55 10.35 26.42
C GLU A 23 -16.88 9.81 27.81
N LYS A 24 -18.13 9.38 28.02
CA LYS A 24 -18.58 8.78 29.29
C LYS A 24 -17.83 7.49 29.63
N ALA A 25 -17.48 6.69 28.62
CA ALA A 25 -16.76 5.44 28.82
C ALA A 25 -15.31 5.69 29.23
N ILE A 26 -14.64 6.69 28.64
CA ILE A 26 -13.29 7.12 28.98
C ILE A 26 -13.26 7.65 30.41
N ASP A 27 -14.17 8.55 30.77
CA ASP A 27 -14.25 9.13 32.12
C ASP A 27 -14.40 8.05 33.21
N ARG A 28 -15.14 7.00 32.90
CA ARG A 28 -15.41 5.87 33.81
C ARG A 28 -14.41 4.72 33.64
N ASN A 29 -13.48 4.82 32.70
CA ASN A 29 -12.53 3.78 32.32
C ASN A 29 -13.20 2.41 32.03
N VAL A 30 -14.35 2.42 31.36
CA VAL A 30 -15.12 1.22 31.00
C VAL A 30 -14.99 0.88 29.52
N VAL A 31 -15.14 -0.40 29.20
CA VAL A 31 -15.16 -0.89 27.81
C VAL A 31 -16.57 -0.72 27.23
N LEU A 32 -16.69 0.00 26.12
CA LEU A 32 -17.93 0.10 25.36
C LEU A 32 -18.12 -1.16 24.51
N ARG A 33 -19.26 -1.83 24.66
CA ARG A 33 -19.59 -3.06 23.93
C ARG A 33 -20.58 -2.77 22.81
N ILE A 34 -20.23 -3.17 21.59
CA ILE A 34 -21.06 -3.03 20.39
C ILE A 34 -21.45 -4.42 19.88
N GLY A 35 -22.75 -4.67 19.80
CA GLY A 35 -23.25 -6.00 19.44
C GLY A 35 -23.61 -6.87 20.63
N TRP A 36 -23.94 -6.24 21.76
CA TRP A 36 -24.55 -6.89 22.92
C TRP A 36 -25.73 -6.05 23.42
N THR A 37 -26.71 -6.69 24.04
CA THR A 37 -27.75 -6.01 24.81
C THR A 37 -27.20 -5.53 26.16
N SER A 38 -27.96 -4.71 26.88
CA SER A 38 -27.62 -4.32 28.26
C SER A 38 -27.59 -5.52 29.23
N ALA A 39 -28.31 -6.59 28.91
CA ALA A 39 -28.29 -7.84 29.67
C ALA A 39 -27.07 -8.74 29.32
N GLY A 40 -26.32 -8.39 28.27
CA GLY A 40 -25.14 -9.14 27.83
C GLY A 40 -25.43 -10.19 26.75
N ASP A 41 -26.65 -10.26 26.23
CA ASP A 41 -26.98 -11.19 25.13
C ASP A 41 -26.32 -10.74 23.82
N PRO A 42 -25.76 -11.67 23.04
CA PRO A 42 -25.08 -11.33 21.79
C PRO A 42 -26.09 -10.88 20.72
N VAL A 43 -25.80 -9.74 20.09
CA VAL A 43 -26.52 -9.21 18.93
C VAL A 43 -25.51 -8.80 17.86
N PRO A 44 -24.93 -9.78 17.13
CA PRO A 44 -23.85 -9.54 16.18
C PRO A 44 -24.18 -8.46 15.14
N LYS A 45 -23.21 -7.62 14.82
CA LYS A 45 -23.34 -6.50 13.88
C LYS A 45 -22.92 -6.88 12.46
N ASN A 46 -23.51 -7.96 11.96
CA ASN A 46 -23.14 -8.53 10.67
C ASN A 46 -23.39 -7.56 9.51
N GLY A 47 -22.37 -7.36 8.68
CA GLY A 47 -22.41 -6.51 7.49
C GLY A 47 -22.13 -5.03 7.75
N GLU A 48 -22.05 -4.57 9.00
CA GLU A 48 -21.79 -3.15 9.29
C GLU A 48 -20.39 -2.72 8.79
N LEU A 49 -20.31 -1.50 8.28
CA LEU A 49 -19.13 -0.90 7.65
C LEU A 49 -18.64 0.29 8.45
N GLY A 50 -17.34 0.60 8.37
CA GLY A 50 -16.81 1.86 8.87
C GLY A 50 -16.97 2.07 10.39
N LEU A 51 -17.10 1.01 11.19
CA LEU A 51 -17.35 1.15 12.61
C LEU A 51 -16.11 1.66 13.37
N CYS A 52 -16.35 2.57 14.30
CA CYS A 52 -15.34 3.09 15.23
C CYS A 52 -14.15 3.81 14.56
N PRO A 53 -14.39 4.73 13.61
CA PRO A 53 -13.30 5.52 13.05
C PRO A 53 -12.79 6.53 14.10
N ASN A 54 -11.52 6.93 13.97
CA ASN A 54 -10.90 7.98 14.78
C ASN A 54 -11.02 7.76 16.30
N LEU A 55 -10.81 6.52 16.74
CA LEU A 55 -10.93 6.16 18.16
C LEU A 55 -9.93 6.99 19.00
N PRO A 56 -10.39 7.79 19.97
CA PRO A 56 -9.51 8.68 20.73
C PRO A 56 -8.70 7.93 21.78
N LYS A 57 -7.68 8.61 22.31
CA LYS A 57 -6.81 8.09 23.36
C LYS A 57 -7.61 7.63 24.59
N GLY A 58 -7.31 6.42 25.07
CA GLY A 58 -7.93 5.86 26.27
C GLY A 58 -9.32 5.22 26.05
N ALA A 59 -9.94 5.42 24.89
CA ALA A 59 -11.17 4.72 24.55
C ALA A 59 -10.94 3.21 24.44
N LYS A 60 -11.89 2.42 24.92
CA LYS A 60 -11.84 0.96 24.86
C LYS A 60 -13.15 0.45 24.27
N ILE A 61 -13.07 -0.25 23.14
CA ILE A 61 -14.22 -0.82 22.45
C ILE A 61 -14.06 -2.33 22.29
N ARG A 62 -15.16 -3.05 22.50
CA ARG A 62 -15.32 -4.44 22.07
C ARG A 62 -16.49 -4.55 21.11
N SER A 63 -16.33 -5.22 19.98
CA SER A 63 -17.39 -5.44 18.99
C SER A 63 -17.60 -6.93 18.68
N LEU A 64 -18.79 -7.30 18.20
CA LEU A 64 -19.17 -8.67 17.84
C LEU A 64 -19.78 -8.77 16.44
N GLY A 65 -19.37 -9.76 15.65
CA GLY A 65 -20.05 -10.17 14.41
C GLY A 65 -19.11 -10.32 13.22
N LYS A 66 -19.68 -10.42 12.00
CA LYS A 66 -18.93 -10.39 10.74
C LYS A 66 -19.02 -9.00 10.15
N LEU A 67 -18.03 -8.16 10.43
CA LEU A 67 -18.01 -6.76 9.99
C LEU A 67 -17.45 -6.67 8.56
N GLY A 68 -17.87 -5.64 7.84
CA GLY A 68 -17.30 -5.32 6.54
C GLY A 68 -16.03 -4.48 6.66
N SER A 69 -15.80 -3.61 5.68
CA SER A 69 -14.56 -2.85 5.54
C SER A 69 -14.48 -1.59 6.43
N PHE A 70 -13.26 -1.03 6.53
CA PHE A 70 -12.96 0.25 7.20
C PHE A 70 -13.25 0.28 8.72
N ILE A 71 -13.07 -0.85 9.38
CA ILE A 71 -13.27 -0.94 10.84
C ILE A 71 -12.05 -0.37 11.57
N ALA A 72 -12.29 0.40 12.64
CA ALA A 72 -11.26 0.95 13.53
C ALA A 72 -10.17 1.78 12.82
N CYS A 73 -10.53 2.46 11.73
CA CYS A 73 -9.62 3.33 10.96
C CYS A 73 -9.23 4.60 11.71
N ALA A 74 -8.10 5.19 11.31
CA ALA A 74 -7.62 6.50 11.74
C ALA A 74 -7.50 6.69 13.27
N GLY A 75 -7.28 5.60 14.00
CA GLY A 75 -7.15 5.60 15.45
C GLY A 75 -6.11 6.57 16.01
N LYS A 76 -6.36 7.12 17.21
CA LYS A 76 -5.52 8.13 17.89
C LYS A 76 -5.12 7.75 19.32
N GLY A 77 -5.04 6.44 19.62
CA GLY A 77 -4.53 5.93 20.90
C GLY A 77 -5.53 5.13 21.75
N GLY A 78 -6.61 4.61 21.16
CA GLY A 78 -7.58 3.76 21.83
C GLY A 78 -7.24 2.26 21.73
N THR A 79 -8.10 1.43 22.31
CA THR A 79 -8.06 -0.03 22.22
C THR A 79 -9.33 -0.54 21.57
N TYR A 80 -9.20 -1.34 20.51
CA TYR A 80 -10.32 -1.95 19.81
C TYR A 80 -10.15 -3.46 19.73
N THR A 81 -11.10 -4.22 20.25
CA THR A 81 -11.11 -5.68 20.15
C THR A 81 -12.35 -6.15 19.42
N HIS A 82 -12.18 -6.93 18.37
CA HIS A 82 -13.27 -7.48 17.58
C HIS A 82 -13.35 -9.00 17.74
N GLN A 83 -14.53 -9.45 18.16
CA GLN A 83 -14.89 -10.86 18.18
C GLN A 83 -15.63 -11.21 16.90
N GLY A 84 -14.91 -11.82 15.96
CA GLY A 84 -15.42 -12.17 14.64
C GLY A 84 -14.46 -11.77 13.53
N GLU A 85 -14.95 -11.72 12.29
CA GLU A 85 -14.20 -11.39 11.09
C GLU A 85 -14.40 -9.93 10.69
N VAL A 86 -13.35 -9.30 10.17
CA VAL A 86 -13.41 -7.95 9.58
C VAL A 86 -13.09 -7.98 8.10
N GLY A 87 -13.72 -7.09 7.33
CA GLY A 87 -13.42 -6.90 5.92
C GLY A 87 -12.11 -6.16 5.67
N ALA A 88 -12.02 -5.55 4.48
CA ALA A 88 -10.83 -4.85 4.05
C ALA A 88 -10.56 -3.56 4.86
N TYR A 89 -9.32 -3.06 4.82
CA TYR A 89 -8.92 -1.80 5.44
C TYR A 89 -9.10 -1.74 6.96
N PHE A 90 -9.09 -2.87 7.67
CA PHE A 90 -9.11 -2.87 9.13
C PHE A 90 -7.90 -2.09 9.68
N GLY A 91 -8.15 -1.09 10.51
CA GLY A 91 -7.09 -0.25 11.09
C GLY A 91 -6.34 0.62 10.07
N ALA A 92 -6.91 0.91 8.90
CA ALA A 92 -6.28 1.81 7.94
C ALA A 92 -6.05 3.20 8.55
N GLY A 93 -4.88 3.79 8.30
CA GLY A 93 -4.46 5.09 8.84
C GLY A 93 -4.28 5.11 10.36
N ASN A 94 -4.15 3.94 11.01
CA ASN A 94 -3.99 3.88 12.47
C ASN A 94 -2.75 4.67 12.92
N ASP A 95 -2.94 5.45 13.97
CA ASP A 95 -1.95 6.35 14.53
C ASP A 95 -2.03 6.30 16.07
N GLY A 96 -1.83 5.09 16.59
CA GLY A 96 -1.63 4.85 18.01
C GLY A 96 -2.60 3.86 18.64
N ASN A 97 -3.64 3.41 17.94
CA ASN A 97 -4.52 2.40 18.54
C ASN A 97 -3.83 1.04 18.67
N ILE A 98 -4.32 0.27 19.63
CA ILE A 98 -4.10 -1.17 19.74
C ILE A 98 -5.38 -1.87 19.27
N ASN A 99 -5.34 -2.45 18.08
CA ASN A 99 -6.46 -3.14 17.46
C ASN A 99 -6.23 -4.66 17.48
N THR A 100 -7.25 -5.44 17.81
CA THR A 100 -7.21 -6.90 17.81
C THR A 100 -8.44 -7.47 17.11
N CYS A 101 -8.25 -8.40 16.18
CA CYS A 101 -9.29 -9.19 15.54
C CYS A 101 -9.12 -10.67 15.91
N GLU A 102 -10.14 -11.27 16.52
CA GLU A 102 -10.08 -12.67 16.98
C GLU A 102 -10.22 -13.69 15.83
N ARG A 103 -10.69 -13.27 14.64
CA ARG A 103 -10.68 -14.06 13.41
C ARG A 103 -9.85 -13.37 12.32
N GLY A 104 -10.18 -13.62 11.06
CA GLY A 104 -9.46 -13.10 9.91
C GLY A 104 -9.80 -11.63 9.60
N ALA A 105 -8.90 -11.01 8.84
CA ALA A 105 -9.08 -9.69 8.26
C ALA A 105 -8.99 -9.73 6.73
N GLY A 106 -9.72 -8.85 6.05
CA GLY A 106 -9.64 -8.72 4.60
C GLY A 106 -8.36 -8.05 4.11
N ASP A 107 -8.39 -7.64 2.83
CA ASP A 107 -7.28 -6.97 2.17
C ASP A 107 -6.95 -5.60 2.79
N TYR A 108 -5.74 -5.10 2.56
CA TYR A 108 -5.31 -3.75 2.98
C TYR A 108 -5.36 -3.51 4.50
N LEU A 109 -5.24 -4.57 5.31
CA LEU A 109 -5.07 -4.49 6.76
C LEU A 109 -3.96 -3.49 7.12
N GLY A 110 -4.25 -2.48 7.93
CA GLY A 110 -3.26 -1.49 8.36
C GLY A 110 -2.71 -0.59 7.25
N PHE A 111 -3.45 -0.41 6.14
CA PHE A 111 -3.06 0.49 5.06
C PHE A 111 -2.70 1.89 5.58
N ALA A 112 -1.55 2.43 5.18
CA ALA A 112 -1.05 3.75 5.58
C ALA A 112 -0.99 3.97 7.12
N MET A 113 -0.82 2.91 7.90
CA MET A 113 -0.63 2.99 9.35
C MET A 113 0.68 3.71 9.70
N LYS A 114 0.63 4.60 10.68
CA LYS A 114 1.76 5.42 11.14
C LYS A 114 2.32 4.96 12.49
N SER A 115 1.45 4.52 13.39
CA SER A 115 1.84 4.07 14.72
C SER A 115 0.74 3.20 15.35
N GLY A 116 1.05 2.54 16.47
CA GLY A 116 0.14 1.63 17.16
C GLY A 116 0.42 0.15 16.85
N LYS A 117 -0.53 -0.72 17.18
CA LYS A 117 -0.43 -2.17 17.01
C LYS A 117 -1.72 -2.76 16.45
N ILE A 118 -1.62 -3.66 15.49
CA ILE A 118 -2.74 -4.45 14.99
C ILE A 118 -2.40 -5.93 15.15
N THR A 119 -3.33 -6.73 15.67
CA THR A 119 -3.18 -8.18 15.82
C THR A 119 -4.39 -8.90 15.24
N VAL A 120 -4.17 -9.87 14.36
CA VAL A 120 -5.21 -10.67 13.71
C VAL A 120 -4.90 -12.14 13.95
N LEU A 121 -5.88 -12.91 14.44
CA LEU A 121 -5.63 -14.26 14.95
C LEU A 121 -5.89 -15.41 13.95
N ASP A 122 -6.51 -15.13 12.79
CA ASP A 122 -6.94 -16.16 11.83
C ASP A 122 -6.71 -15.70 10.37
N GLY A 123 -5.50 -15.22 10.09
CA GLY A 123 -5.05 -14.83 8.75
C GLY A 123 -5.52 -13.46 8.25
N ALA A 124 -4.91 -13.00 7.16
CA ALA A 124 -5.23 -11.73 6.52
C ALA A 124 -5.20 -11.81 4.99
N GLY A 125 -5.94 -10.92 4.33
CA GLY A 125 -5.98 -10.80 2.88
C GLY A 125 -4.68 -10.27 2.24
N ALA A 126 -4.78 -9.80 1.00
CA ALA A 126 -3.68 -9.19 0.26
C ALA A 126 -3.32 -7.78 0.76
N HIS A 127 -2.14 -7.28 0.40
CA HIS A 127 -1.72 -5.89 0.64
C HIS A 127 -1.69 -5.46 2.12
N VAL A 128 -1.48 -6.40 3.04
CA VAL A 128 -1.28 -6.09 4.47
C VAL A 128 -0.16 -5.06 4.63
N GLY A 129 -0.39 -4.00 5.41
CA GLY A 129 0.61 -2.96 5.70
C GLY A 129 1.05 -2.17 4.47
N SER A 130 0.24 -2.12 3.42
CA SER A 130 0.53 -1.31 2.24
C SER A 130 0.66 0.16 2.62
N GLN A 131 1.72 0.82 2.14
CA GLN A 131 2.09 2.20 2.48
C GLN A 131 2.31 2.48 3.98
N MET A 132 2.55 1.45 4.80
CA MET A 132 2.82 1.62 6.23
C MET A 132 4.06 2.49 6.48
N GLU A 133 3.93 3.46 7.38
CA GLU A 133 4.97 4.41 7.77
C GLU A 133 5.49 4.17 9.20
N GLY A 134 4.90 3.22 9.93
CA GLY A 134 5.32 2.84 11.27
C GLY A 134 4.28 2.01 12.02
N GLY A 135 4.65 1.55 13.22
CA GLY A 135 3.83 0.68 14.07
C GLY A 135 4.08 -0.81 13.85
N VAL A 136 3.19 -1.65 14.38
CA VAL A 136 3.36 -3.12 14.38
C VAL A 136 2.07 -3.81 13.91
N ILE A 137 2.19 -4.72 12.95
CA ILE A 137 1.12 -5.63 12.52
C ILE A 137 1.57 -7.05 12.81
N MET A 138 0.74 -7.85 13.49
CA MET A 138 0.99 -9.27 13.73
C MET A 138 -0.20 -10.10 13.27
N ILE A 139 0.08 -11.12 12.47
CA ILE A 139 -0.92 -12.05 11.93
C ILE A 139 -0.56 -13.45 12.39
N ARG A 140 -1.54 -14.14 12.99
CA ARG A 140 -1.48 -15.59 13.21
C ARG A 140 -2.27 -16.23 12.08
N GLY A 141 -1.63 -17.10 11.30
CA GLY A 141 -2.18 -17.63 10.05
C GLY A 141 -1.57 -16.96 8.82
N ASP A 142 -2.12 -17.31 7.66
CA ASP A 142 -1.58 -16.92 6.37
C ASP A 142 -1.90 -15.46 6.00
N ALA A 143 -1.04 -14.85 5.19
CA ALA A 143 -1.24 -13.54 4.61
C ALA A 143 -1.25 -13.63 3.08
N GLY A 144 -2.08 -12.81 2.44
CA GLY A 144 -2.19 -12.78 0.98
C GLY A 144 -0.95 -12.24 0.26
N LYS A 145 -1.11 -11.95 -1.02
CA LYS A 145 -0.04 -11.38 -1.87
C LYS A 145 0.31 -9.94 -1.49
N ALA A 146 1.50 -9.50 -1.91
CA ALA A 146 1.96 -8.12 -1.85
C ALA A 146 1.91 -7.48 -0.45
N ILE A 147 2.20 -8.27 0.59
CA ILE A 147 2.35 -7.73 1.95
C ILE A 147 3.46 -6.66 1.98
N GLY A 148 3.27 -5.60 2.75
CA GLY A 148 4.20 -4.48 2.85
C GLY A 148 4.42 -3.72 1.53
N SER A 149 3.48 -3.76 0.57
CA SER A 149 3.64 -3.04 -0.69
C SER A 149 3.79 -1.54 -0.46
N GLY A 150 4.91 -0.95 -0.91
CA GLY A 150 5.20 0.47 -0.67
C GLY A 150 5.44 0.86 0.80
N MET A 151 5.74 -0.11 1.66
CA MET A 151 6.07 0.13 3.08
C MET A 151 7.31 1.03 3.21
N LYS A 152 7.23 2.04 4.06
CA LYS A 152 8.30 3.00 4.32
C LYS A 152 9.01 2.74 5.65
N ASP A 153 8.26 2.31 6.66
CA ASP A 153 8.78 1.87 7.96
C ASP A 153 7.75 1.01 8.70
N GLY A 154 8.12 0.46 9.86
CA GLY A 154 7.28 -0.37 10.71
C GLY A 154 7.70 -1.84 10.73
N LEU A 155 6.88 -2.66 11.38
CA LEU A 155 7.11 -4.10 11.55
C LEU A 155 5.85 -4.89 11.21
N ILE A 156 5.95 -5.81 10.27
CA ILE A 156 4.90 -6.80 9.96
C ILE A 156 5.42 -8.17 10.35
N ILE A 157 4.64 -8.93 11.13
CA ILE A 157 4.98 -10.30 11.57
C ILE A 157 3.87 -11.23 11.12
N VAL A 158 4.23 -12.31 10.43
CA VAL A 158 3.29 -13.33 9.96
C VAL A 158 3.71 -14.69 10.50
N HIS A 159 2.85 -15.33 11.28
CA HIS A 159 2.99 -16.72 11.71
C HIS A 159 2.17 -17.63 10.79
N GLY A 160 2.62 -17.77 9.56
CA GLY A 160 1.95 -18.50 8.49
C GLY A 160 2.64 -18.25 7.15
N ASP A 161 2.02 -18.73 6.09
CA ASP A 161 2.52 -18.58 4.73
C ASP A 161 2.16 -17.19 4.18
N VAL A 162 3.01 -16.67 3.30
CA VAL A 162 2.76 -15.40 2.61
C VAL A 162 2.56 -15.61 1.11
N GLY A 163 1.73 -14.78 0.49
CA GLY A 163 1.51 -14.78 -0.95
C GLY A 163 2.69 -14.23 -1.76
N SER A 164 2.47 -14.10 -3.08
CA SER A 164 3.50 -13.60 -4.01
C SER A 164 3.87 -12.14 -3.77
N ASP A 165 5.05 -11.73 -4.26
CA ASP A 165 5.53 -10.34 -4.29
C ASP A 165 5.61 -9.64 -2.93
N PRO A 166 6.05 -10.31 -1.84
CA PRO A 166 6.13 -9.66 -0.54
C PRO A 166 7.17 -8.53 -0.57
N GLY A 167 6.82 -7.38 0.00
CA GLY A 167 7.68 -6.21 0.10
C GLY A 167 7.78 -5.37 -1.19
N THR A 168 6.94 -5.61 -2.20
CA THR A 168 7.06 -4.90 -3.49
C THR A 168 7.09 -3.37 -3.31
N GLY A 169 8.15 -2.71 -3.81
CA GLY A 169 8.32 -1.26 -3.68
C GLY A 169 8.56 -0.75 -2.25
N MET A 170 8.89 -1.62 -1.29
CA MET A 170 9.19 -1.17 0.07
C MET A 170 10.53 -0.43 0.12
N SER A 171 10.54 0.68 0.86
CA SER A 171 11.71 1.56 1.01
C SER A 171 12.33 1.45 2.41
N GLY A 172 11.61 0.93 3.39
CA GLY A 172 12.11 0.67 4.74
C GLY A 172 11.15 -0.20 5.56
N GLY A 173 11.47 -0.37 6.84
CA GLY A 173 10.77 -1.29 7.74
C GLY A 173 11.27 -2.73 7.65
N LYS A 174 10.56 -3.64 8.34
CA LYS A 174 10.88 -5.08 8.39
C LYS A 174 9.61 -5.91 8.25
N ILE A 175 9.67 -6.95 7.43
CA ILE A 175 8.63 -7.98 7.34
C ILE A 175 9.24 -9.29 7.83
N VAL A 176 8.67 -9.89 8.85
CA VAL A 176 9.16 -11.12 9.48
C VAL A 176 8.14 -12.23 9.26
N ILE A 177 8.61 -13.35 8.71
CA ILE A 177 7.76 -14.43 8.25
C ILE A 177 8.23 -15.72 8.92
N ASN A 178 7.33 -16.34 9.68
CA ASN A 178 7.48 -17.64 10.28
C ASN A 178 6.59 -18.65 9.53
N GLY A 179 7.01 -18.99 8.31
CA GLY A 179 6.29 -19.85 7.37
C GLY A 179 6.94 -19.82 6.00
N ARG A 180 6.23 -20.24 4.95
CA ARG A 180 6.74 -20.23 3.58
C ARG A 180 6.71 -18.81 3.00
N CYS A 181 7.86 -18.36 2.53
CA CYS A 181 8.01 -17.12 1.78
C CYS A 181 8.39 -17.45 0.33
N PRO A 182 7.56 -17.10 -0.68
CA PRO A 182 7.94 -17.13 -2.08
C PRO A 182 9.13 -16.20 -2.35
N SER A 183 9.77 -16.37 -3.51
CA SER A 183 10.85 -15.49 -3.95
C SER A 183 10.37 -14.04 -3.97
N PRO A 184 11.00 -13.12 -3.22
CA PRO A 184 10.60 -11.74 -3.19
C PRO A 184 11.03 -11.01 -4.48
N PRO A 185 10.48 -9.82 -4.75
CA PRO A 185 10.93 -8.96 -5.85
C PRO A 185 12.42 -8.58 -5.75
N PRO A 186 13.08 -8.20 -6.87
CA PRO A 186 14.52 -7.89 -6.89
C PRO A 186 14.98 -6.75 -5.96
N ASP A 187 14.08 -5.85 -5.59
CA ASP A 187 14.30 -4.71 -4.70
C ASP A 187 14.13 -5.05 -3.20
N VAL A 188 13.89 -6.33 -2.88
CA VAL A 188 13.66 -6.82 -1.53
C VAL A 188 14.69 -7.89 -1.17
N GLU A 189 15.42 -7.67 -0.08
CA GLU A 189 16.40 -8.61 0.45
C GLU A 189 15.73 -9.59 1.42
N LEU A 190 15.77 -10.89 1.10
CA LEU A 190 15.39 -11.97 2.00
C LEU A 190 16.63 -12.51 2.73
N ARG A 191 16.58 -12.49 4.06
CA ARG A 191 17.67 -12.96 4.93
C ARG A 191 17.14 -13.62 6.21
N PRO A 192 17.94 -14.42 6.91
CA PRO A 192 17.59 -14.88 8.25
C PRO A 192 17.40 -13.69 9.22
N LEU A 193 16.50 -13.86 10.19
CA LEU A 193 16.31 -12.90 11.27
C LEU A 193 17.53 -12.89 12.21
N LYS A 194 18.07 -11.71 12.52
CA LYS A 194 19.26 -11.61 13.38
C LYS A 194 18.88 -11.82 14.85
N PRO A 195 19.76 -12.40 15.69
CA PRO A 195 19.47 -12.63 17.12
C PRO A 195 19.10 -11.37 17.92
N ALA A 196 19.73 -10.23 17.60
CA ALA A 196 19.40 -8.96 18.24
C ALA A 196 17.99 -8.47 17.87
N GLU A 197 17.63 -8.57 16.57
CA GLU A 197 16.30 -8.21 16.07
C GLU A 197 15.23 -9.12 16.65
N LEU A 198 15.51 -10.43 16.73
CA LEU A 198 14.63 -11.40 17.35
C LEU A 198 14.32 -11.04 18.82
N LYS A 199 15.35 -10.66 19.58
CA LYS A 199 15.19 -10.26 20.99
C LYS A 199 14.35 -8.99 21.12
N GLU A 200 14.58 -7.99 20.27
CA GLU A 200 13.80 -6.75 20.24
C GLU A 200 12.33 -7.00 19.89
N ILE A 201 12.09 -7.80 18.84
CA ILE A 201 10.74 -8.15 18.39
C ILE A 201 10.01 -8.92 19.48
N ASN A 202 10.62 -9.95 20.05
CA ASN A 202 9.99 -10.76 21.10
C ASN A 202 9.76 -9.99 22.41
N ALA A 203 10.46 -8.88 22.64
CA ALA A 203 10.18 -7.99 23.76
C ALA A 203 8.89 -7.17 23.58
N LEU A 204 8.36 -7.05 22.35
CA LEU A 204 7.09 -6.36 22.06
C LEU A 204 5.85 -7.18 22.45
N PHE A 205 6.03 -8.46 22.77
CA PHE A 205 4.96 -9.41 23.03
C PHE A 205 5.18 -10.07 24.39
N SER A 206 4.18 -9.98 25.26
CA SER A 206 4.21 -10.65 26.58
C SER A 206 3.74 -12.11 26.50
N ASP A 207 3.02 -12.45 25.44
CA ASP A 207 2.45 -13.78 25.22
C ASP A 207 3.45 -14.66 24.47
N GLU A 208 3.71 -15.86 24.99
CA GLU A 208 4.66 -16.81 24.39
C GLU A 208 4.21 -17.26 23.01
N ASP A 209 2.90 -17.39 22.79
CA ASP A 209 2.36 -17.81 21.50
C ASP A 209 2.57 -16.74 20.41
N GLN A 210 2.86 -15.50 20.80
CA GLN A 210 3.10 -14.38 19.89
C GLN A 210 4.60 -14.19 19.60
N LYS A 211 5.47 -14.98 20.21
CA LYS A 211 6.91 -14.88 19.96
C LYS A 211 7.26 -15.49 18.62
N VAL A 212 8.16 -14.81 17.93
CA VAL A 212 8.76 -15.27 16.69
C VAL A 212 9.87 -16.27 17.03
N PRO A 213 9.96 -17.42 16.33
CA PRO A 213 11.07 -18.35 16.49
C PRO A 213 12.33 -17.88 15.74
N SER A 214 13.48 -18.47 16.07
CA SER A 214 14.78 -18.02 15.54
C SER A 214 15.04 -18.36 14.07
N ASP A 215 14.27 -19.29 13.51
CA ASP A 215 14.34 -19.73 12.11
C ASP A 215 13.45 -18.90 11.17
N ALA A 216 12.71 -17.92 11.71
CA ALA A 216 11.95 -16.98 10.90
C ALA A 216 12.86 -16.18 9.95
N VAL A 217 12.31 -15.88 8.77
CA VAL A 217 12.99 -15.06 7.77
C VAL A 217 12.56 -13.61 7.86
N CYS A 218 13.41 -12.71 7.43
CA CYS A 218 13.18 -11.27 7.45
C CYS A 218 13.41 -10.70 6.05
N LEU A 219 12.43 -9.95 5.56
CA LEU A 219 12.53 -9.11 4.37
C LEU A 219 12.89 -7.69 4.80
N THR A 220 13.88 -7.11 4.13
CA THR A 220 14.28 -5.69 4.26
C THR A 220 14.49 -5.05 2.90
N SER A 221 14.34 -3.73 2.79
CA SER A 221 14.51 -3.05 1.50
C SER A 221 15.95 -3.20 1.06
N ALA A 222 16.16 -3.64 -0.19
CA ALA A 222 17.50 -3.68 -0.73
C ALA A 222 18.00 -2.23 -0.88
N LYS A 223 19.27 -1.98 -0.53
CA LYS A 223 19.89 -0.70 -0.86
C LYS A 223 19.83 -0.52 -2.37
N LYS A 224 19.15 0.53 -2.86
CA LYS A 224 19.14 0.89 -4.28
C LYS A 224 20.59 1.06 -4.73
N GLN A 225 21.14 0.04 -5.40
CA GLN A 225 22.40 0.20 -6.10
C GLN A 225 22.15 1.15 -7.25
N ARG A 226 22.67 2.37 -7.13
CA ARG A 226 22.78 3.25 -8.29
C ARG A 226 23.78 2.58 -9.22
N HIS A 227 23.31 2.05 -10.34
CA HIS A 227 24.20 1.64 -11.41
C HIS A 227 24.83 2.89 -12.00
N THR A 228 26.08 3.15 -11.63
CA THR A 228 26.91 4.07 -12.40
C THR A 228 27.13 3.45 -13.77
N PRO A 229 26.82 4.14 -14.88
CA PRO A 229 27.05 3.60 -16.22
C PRO A 229 28.50 3.17 -16.39
N ALA A 230 28.75 2.04 -17.05
CA ALA A 230 30.11 1.51 -17.27
C ALA A 230 31.01 2.43 -18.12
N LYS A 231 30.43 3.46 -18.76
CA LYS A 231 31.14 4.52 -19.48
C LYS A 231 30.66 5.87 -18.99
N THR A 232 31.60 6.66 -18.48
CA THR A 232 31.42 8.10 -18.28
C THR A 232 32.17 8.82 -19.39
N SER A 233 31.52 9.82 -20.00
CA SER A 233 32.19 10.78 -20.87
C SER A 233 32.44 12.03 -20.03
N GLU A 234 33.66 12.51 -20.01
CA GLU A 234 34.02 13.81 -19.43
C GLU A 234 34.36 14.74 -20.58
N GLY A 235 33.67 15.88 -20.66
CA GLY A 235 33.85 16.91 -21.68
C GLY A 235 33.40 18.26 -21.14
N ASP A 236 33.70 19.34 -21.86
CA ASP A 236 33.19 20.67 -21.51
C ASP A 236 31.68 20.72 -21.81
N TYR A 237 30.90 20.60 -20.74
CA TYR A 237 29.45 20.64 -20.76
C TYR A 237 28.89 22.03 -20.40
N SER A 238 29.71 23.09 -20.46
CA SER A 238 29.28 24.46 -20.18
C SER A 238 28.17 24.96 -21.13
N THR A 239 27.96 24.28 -22.25
CA THR A 239 26.86 24.51 -23.21
C THR A 239 25.63 23.64 -22.96
N LEU A 240 25.71 22.61 -22.12
CA LEU A 240 24.56 21.81 -21.71
C LEU A 240 23.81 22.52 -20.58
N ILE A 241 22.62 23.01 -20.89
CA ILE A 241 21.69 23.55 -19.90
C ILE A 241 20.69 22.43 -19.57
N LEU A 242 20.64 22.03 -18.30
CA LEU A 242 19.52 21.24 -17.79
C LEU A 242 18.29 22.15 -17.74
N ILE A 243 17.36 21.97 -18.66
CA ILE A 243 16.06 22.63 -18.61
C ILE A 243 15.21 21.85 -17.60
N GLY A 244 15.11 22.37 -16.38
CA GLY A 244 14.06 21.94 -15.46
C GLY A 244 12.69 22.22 -16.09
N GLU A 245 11.77 21.27 -15.95
CA GLU A 245 10.40 21.29 -16.52
C GLU A 245 9.53 22.45 -16.00
N GLU A 246 9.87 23.70 -16.32
CA GLU A 246 8.98 24.83 -16.05
C GLU A 246 8.47 25.52 -17.32
N LYS A 247 8.97 25.16 -18.50
CA LYS A 247 8.36 25.60 -19.76
C LYS A 247 8.19 24.43 -20.73
N PRO A 248 6.97 24.22 -21.27
CA PRO A 248 6.75 23.22 -22.30
C PRO A 248 7.65 23.53 -23.52
N PRO A 249 8.00 22.52 -24.34
CA PRO A 249 8.67 22.78 -25.61
C PRO A 249 7.84 23.80 -26.41
N LEU A 250 8.53 24.64 -27.19
CA LEU A 250 7.96 25.68 -28.06
C LEU A 250 6.60 25.23 -28.61
N GLN A 251 5.52 25.96 -28.30
CA GLN A 251 4.16 25.63 -28.79
C GLN A 251 4.09 25.57 -30.33
N PHE A 252 5.07 26.17 -31.02
CA PHE A 252 5.27 26.14 -32.45
C PHE A 252 6.75 26.39 -32.74
N GLY A 253 7.44 25.39 -33.27
CA GLY A 253 8.83 25.47 -33.69
C GLY A 253 9.14 24.33 -34.64
N THR A 254 9.94 24.60 -35.66
CA THR A 254 10.41 23.55 -36.59
C THR A 254 11.41 22.67 -35.85
N CYS A 255 11.17 21.37 -35.85
CA CYS A 255 12.11 20.38 -35.31
C CYS A 255 12.75 19.60 -36.45
N ASP A 256 14.07 19.46 -36.42
CA ASP A 256 14.78 18.60 -37.37
C ASP A 256 14.45 17.13 -37.03
N THR A 257 13.72 16.46 -37.94
CA THR A 257 13.36 15.04 -37.81
C THR A 257 14.36 14.11 -38.49
N ILE A 258 15.47 14.66 -38.98
CA ILE A 258 16.49 13.94 -39.73
C ILE A 258 17.85 14.33 -39.16
N THR A 259 18.68 13.33 -38.84
CA THR A 259 20.10 13.50 -38.55
C THR A 259 20.91 13.10 -39.77
N ILE A 260 21.86 13.93 -40.17
CA ILE A 260 22.79 13.62 -41.25
C ILE A 260 24.05 13.01 -40.64
N ILE A 261 24.38 11.78 -41.03
CA ILE A 261 25.65 11.14 -40.69
C ILE A 261 26.56 11.16 -41.91
N GLY A 262 27.62 11.95 -41.85
CA GLY A 262 28.70 11.95 -42.84
C GLY A 262 29.91 11.15 -42.35
N GLU A 263 30.69 10.59 -43.28
CA GLU A 263 32.00 10.01 -42.95
C GLU A 263 33.02 11.09 -42.59
N ARG A 264 33.87 10.81 -41.59
CA ARG A 264 35.06 11.63 -41.34
C ARG A 264 36.01 11.52 -42.53
N GLU A 265 36.54 12.65 -42.97
CA GLU A 265 37.48 12.84 -44.09
C GLU A 265 36.89 13.08 -45.49
N GLY A 266 35.58 13.34 -45.59
CA GLY A 266 35.02 14.08 -46.74
C GLY A 266 34.98 13.34 -48.08
N ARG A 267 34.97 12.01 -48.08
CA ARG A 267 34.71 11.20 -49.29
C ARG A 267 33.59 10.20 -49.03
N GLY A 268 32.35 10.60 -49.31
CA GLY A 268 31.17 9.74 -49.29
C GLY A 268 29.87 10.56 -49.26
N ASP A 269 28.80 10.03 -49.86
CA ASP A 269 27.46 10.63 -49.79
C ASP A 269 26.95 10.57 -48.34
N ALA A 270 26.49 11.69 -47.80
CA ALA A 270 26.00 11.76 -46.43
C ALA A 270 24.69 10.98 -46.27
N LEU A 271 24.58 10.18 -45.21
CA LEU A 271 23.38 9.40 -44.93
C LEU A 271 22.39 10.20 -44.08
N ALA A 272 21.24 10.51 -44.64
CA ALA A 272 20.12 11.10 -43.90
C ALA A 272 19.36 9.99 -43.15
N LEU A 273 19.43 10.00 -41.82
CA LEU A 273 18.71 9.07 -40.96
C LEU A 273 17.54 9.79 -40.29
N PRO A 274 16.30 9.34 -40.48
CA PRO A 274 15.17 9.86 -39.73
C PRO A 274 15.36 9.56 -38.24
N ILE A 275 15.17 10.55 -37.39
CA ILE A 275 15.13 10.38 -35.94
C ILE A 275 13.83 9.64 -35.62
N PRO A 276 13.87 8.48 -34.93
CA PRO A 276 12.66 7.79 -34.54
C PRO A 276 11.90 8.64 -33.52
N VAL A 277 10.82 9.28 -33.99
CA VAL A 277 9.93 10.10 -33.18
C VAL A 277 8.60 9.37 -32.95
N LEU A 278 8.12 9.39 -31.71
CA LEU A 278 6.78 8.93 -31.36
C LEU A 278 6.00 10.14 -30.81
N PRO A 279 5.36 10.93 -31.67
CA PRO A 279 4.72 12.15 -31.22
C PRO A 279 3.47 11.83 -30.41
N TYR A 280 3.26 12.63 -29.36
CA TYR A 280 2.04 12.62 -28.60
C TYR A 280 1.03 13.59 -29.20
N VAL A 281 -0.20 13.12 -29.39
CA VAL A 281 -1.35 13.90 -29.83
C VAL A 281 -2.57 13.51 -28.99
N SER A 282 -3.31 14.49 -28.48
CA SER A 282 -4.43 14.25 -27.54
C SER A 282 -5.59 13.44 -28.13
N SER A 283 -5.71 13.39 -29.46
CA SER A 283 -6.68 12.57 -30.19
C SER A 283 -6.07 12.10 -31.50
N GLY A 284 -6.50 10.93 -31.99
CA GLY A 284 -6.06 10.37 -33.27
C GLY A 284 -6.04 11.39 -34.40
N VAL A 285 -4.94 11.41 -35.15
CA VAL A 285 -4.67 12.41 -36.20
C VAL A 285 -5.53 12.15 -37.43
N LYS A 286 -6.06 13.20 -38.07
CA LYS A 286 -6.88 13.11 -39.29
C LYS A 286 -6.10 13.27 -40.60
N SER A 287 -4.78 13.43 -40.55
CA SER A 287 -3.91 13.75 -41.69
C SER A 287 -3.03 12.57 -42.12
N ASP A 288 -2.28 12.77 -43.21
CA ASP A 288 -1.38 11.81 -43.87
C ASP A 288 -0.11 11.43 -43.07
N VAL A 289 -0.17 11.45 -41.74
CA VAL A 289 0.94 11.02 -40.89
C VAL A 289 1.07 9.50 -40.97
N LEU A 290 2.11 9.00 -41.64
CA LEU A 290 2.28 7.58 -41.94
C LEU A 290 2.85 6.75 -40.78
N HIS A 291 3.38 7.38 -39.73
CA HIS A 291 3.96 6.69 -38.58
C HIS A 291 2.98 6.66 -37.37
N PRO A 292 3.13 5.68 -36.45
CA PRO A 292 2.41 5.64 -35.18
C PRO A 292 2.54 6.94 -34.39
N CYS A 293 1.46 7.34 -33.71
CA CYS A 293 1.46 8.37 -32.67
C CYS A 293 1.06 7.78 -31.32
N LEU A 294 1.41 8.48 -30.25
CA LEU A 294 0.92 8.22 -28.90
C LEU A 294 -0.37 9.05 -28.68
N VAL A 295 -1.50 8.41 -28.36
CA VAL A 295 -2.83 9.05 -28.34
C VAL A 295 -3.66 8.69 -27.12
N GLU A 296 -4.43 9.63 -26.58
CA GLU A 296 -5.34 9.35 -25.45
C GLU A 296 -6.73 8.91 -25.91
N THR A 297 -7.19 9.41 -27.06
CA THR A 297 -8.55 9.15 -27.55
C THR A 297 -8.56 8.87 -29.05
N LYS A 298 -9.49 8.00 -29.49
CA LYS A 298 -9.75 7.66 -30.91
C LYS A 298 -8.48 7.27 -31.69
N PRO A 299 -7.73 6.26 -31.24
CA PRO A 299 -6.53 5.81 -31.96
C PRO A 299 -6.88 5.35 -33.38
N ARG A 300 -5.97 5.62 -34.34
CA ARG A 300 -5.98 4.90 -35.61
C ARG A 300 -5.48 3.47 -35.39
N ASN A 301 -5.67 2.59 -36.36
CA ASN A 301 -5.20 1.20 -36.30
C ASN A 301 -3.67 1.06 -36.12
N ILE A 302 -2.92 2.14 -36.39
CA ILE A 302 -1.46 2.18 -36.26
C ILE A 302 -0.97 2.94 -35.02
N ASP A 303 -1.86 3.59 -34.26
CA ASP A 303 -1.46 4.41 -33.11
C ASP A 303 -1.37 3.58 -31.81
N ILE A 304 -0.59 4.08 -30.85
CA ILE A 304 -0.45 3.50 -29.51
C ILE A 304 -1.32 4.31 -28.55
N ALA A 305 -2.34 3.67 -27.99
CA ALA A 305 -3.23 4.31 -27.02
C ALA A 305 -2.57 4.40 -25.64
N LEU A 306 -2.51 5.61 -25.08
CA LEU A 306 -2.21 5.85 -23.66
C LEU A 306 -3.43 5.49 -22.84
N ILE A 307 -3.26 4.57 -21.90
CA ILE A 307 -4.32 4.11 -21.03
C ILE A 307 -4.02 4.55 -19.59
N HIS A 308 -4.94 5.30 -19.00
CA HIS A 308 -4.91 5.77 -17.61
C HIS A 308 -6.30 5.64 -16.98
N SER A 309 -6.40 5.86 -15.67
CA SER A 309 -7.63 5.64 -14.89
C SER A 309 -8.88 6.39 -15.41
N GLU A 310 -8.69 7.42 -16.24
CA GLU A 310 -9.77 8.26 -16.77
C GLU A 310 -10.30 7.78 -18.13
N ASN A 311 -9.57 6.94 -18.86
CA ASN A 311 -9.97 6.41 -20.18
C ASN A 311 -10.00 4.87 -20.25
N LEU A 312 -9.95 4.19 -19.10
CA LEU A 312 -10.00 2.72 -18.95
C LEU A 312 -11.43 2.15 -18.93
N ASN A 313 -12.45 2.91 -19.33
CA ASN A 313 -13.86 2.49 -19.23
C ASN A 313 -14.44 1.99 -20.57
#